data_AF-A0A6M0RF28-F1
#
_entry.id   AF-A0A6M0RF28-F1
#
_cell.length_a   1.000
_cell.length_b   1.000
_cell.length_c   1.000
_cell.angle_alpha   90.00
_cell.angle_beta   90.00
_cell.angle_gamma   90.00
#
_symmetry.space_group_name_H-M   'P 1'
#
loop_
_entity.id
_entity.type
_entity.pdbx_description
1 polymer ?
#
loop_
_entity_poly.entity_id
_entity_poly.type
_entity_poly.pdbx_seq_one_letter_code
_entity_poly.pdbx_strand_id
1 'polypeptide(L)'
;MIFSDFWKNEKERLEPSDSQLDLLGNSKELLPQRKRFDGAMAFRRFTDTIKANGGDDEAYRQAVITETEELFDCEVRELYRLTGGKPNKRHTLPHEVQQAYMVNETLSAYELERMEGTIGGESQQEVNDQIDAVVREQSKQTRKWLPWAK
;
A
#
# COMPACT_ATOMS: atom_id res chain seq x y z
N MET A 1 -6.63 13.29 10.75
CA MET A 1 -6.74 12.02 11.48
C MET A 1 -7.97 11.19 11.03
N ILE A 2 -8.26 11.08 9.74
CA ILE A 2 -9.50 10.42 9.26
C ILE A 2 -9.43 8.89 9.39
N PHE A 3 -8.27 8.31 9.05
CA PHE A 3 -8.04 6.87 9.17
C PHE A 3 -8.09 6.39 10.63
N SER A 4 -7.54 7.17 11.57
CA SER A 4 -7.53 6.80 12.99
C SER A 4 -8.96 6.61 13.53
N ASP A 5 -9.85 7.52 13.17
CA ASP A 5 -11.25 7.48 13.61
C ASP A 5 -12.02 6.36 12.92
N PHE A 6 -11.81 6.17 11.61
CA PHE A 6 -12.32 4.98 10.90
C PHE A 6 -11.88 3.68 11.60
N TRP A 7 -10.59 3.56 11.90
CA TRP A 7 -10.02 2.33 12.45
C TRP A 7 -10.49 2.03 13.88
N LYS A 8 -10.70 3.07 14.71
CA LYS A 8 -11.33 2.91 16.04
C LYS A 8 -12.74 2.36 15.91
N ASN A 9 -13.55 2.92 15.02
CA ASN A 9 -14.93 2.46 14.78
C ASN A 9 -14.95 1.03 14.23
N GLU A 10 -14.00 0.66 13.37
CA GLU A 10 -13.91 -0.69 12.83
C GLU A 10 -13.52 -1.71 13.90
N LYS A 11 -12.60 -1.35 14.80
CA LYS A 11 -12.28 -2.18 15.98
C LYS A 11 -13.50 -2.44 16.86
N GLU A 12 -14.32 -1.42 17.09
CA GLU A 12 -15.57 -1.56 17.86
C GLU A 12 -16.59 -2.47 17.17
N ARG A 13 -16.58 -2.55 15.83
CA ARG A 13 -17.43 -3.48 15.05
C ARG A 13 -16.91 -4.91 15.03
N LEU A 14 -15.59 -5.08 15.17
CA LEU A 14 -14.92 -6.39 15.17
C LEU A 14 -14.90 -7.05 16.57
N GLU A 15 -15.33 -6.34 17.62
CA GLU A 15 -15.67 -6.95 18.92
C GLU A 15 -16.83 -7.95 18.71
N PRO A 16 -16.76 -9.19 19.23
CA PRO A 16 -17.43 -10.32 18.61
C PRO A 16 -18.94 -10.36 18.92
N SER A 17 -19.76 -10.42 17.87
CA SER A 17 -20.97 -11.25 17.92
C SER A 17 -20.59 -12.66 17.45
N ASP A 18 -20.35 -13.57 18.39
CA ASP A 18 -20.14 -14.99 18.13
C ASP A 18 -21.28 -15.59 17.30
N SER A 19 -20.97 -16.17 16.14
CA SER A 19 -21.69 -17.27 15.43
C SER A 19 -21.22 -17.28 13.95
N GLN A 20 -21.02 -18.39 13.22
CA GLN A 20 -21.35 -19.80 13.40
C GLN A 20 -20.43 -20.61 12.45
N LEU A 21 -20.07 -21.83 12.85
CA LEU A 21 -19.48 -22.87 11.99
C LEU A 21 -20.46 -23.28 10.89
N ASP A 22 -19.97 -23.51 9.67
CA ASP A 22 -20.63 -24.44 8.75
C ASP A 22 -19.66 -25.55 8.32
N LEU A 23 -19.98 -26.75 8.82
CA LEU A 23 -19.51 -28.05 8.37
C LEU A 23 -20.25 -28.37 7.08
N LEU A 24 -19.53 -28.62 5.98
CA LEU A 24 -19.84 -29.69 5.00
C LEU A 24 -18.81 -29.66 3.86
N GLY A 25 -18.11 -30.79 3.70
CA GLY A 25 -17.11 -31.00 2.67
C GLY A 25 -17.73 -31.32 1.31
N ASN A 26 -17.07 -30.81 0.27
CA ASN A 26 -16.89 -31.45 -1.04
C ASN A 26 -15.74 -30.74 -1.76
N SER A 27 -14.53 -31.30 -1.74
CA SER A 27 -13.37 -30.75 -2.43
C SER A 27 -13.42 -31.12 -3.92
N LYS A 28 -13.69 -30.14 -4.80
CA LYS A 28 -13.35 -30.25 -6.22
C LYS A 28 -11.86 -29.95 -6.39
N GLU A 29 -11.17 -30.69 -7.25
CA GLU A 29 -9.80 -30.38 -7.65
C GLU A 29 -9.73 -28.92 -8.13
N LEU A 30 -8.92 -28.13 -7.43
CA LEU A 30 -8.68 -26.75 -7.79
C LEU A 30 -7.93 -26.73 -9.12
N LEU A 31 -8.45 -25.99 -10.10
CA LEU A 31 -7.72 -25.61 -11.32
C LEU A 31 -6.30 -25.15 -10.94
N PRO A 32 -5.27 -25.39 -11.78
CA PRO A 32 -3.88 -25.05 -11.46
C PRO A 32 -3.83 -23.63 -10.90
N GLN A 33 -3.33 -23.50 -9.68
CA GLN A 33 -3.35 -22.24 -8.96
C GLN A 33 -2.55 -21.22 -9.79
N ARG A 34 -3.25 -20.33 -10.50
CA ARG A 34 -2.64 -19.13 -11.06
C ARG A 34 -1.90 -18.46 -9.90
N LYS A 35 -0.61 -18.21 -10.07
CA LYS A 35 0.22 -17.56 -9.05
C LYS A 35 -0.52 -16.31 -8.58
N ARG A 36 -0.98 -16.32 -7.32
CA ARG A 36 -1.76 -15.21 -6.76
C ARG A 36 -0.83 -14.01 -6.68
N PHE A 37 -1.30 -12.86 -7.18
CA PHE A 37 -0.61 -11.60 -6.99
C PHE A 37 -0.79 -11.20 -5.53
N ASP A 38 0.31 -11.11 -4.78
CA ASP A 38 0.32 -10.79 -3.36
C ASP A 38 1.01 -9.43 -3.11
N GLY A 39 0.95 -8.95 -1.86
CA GLY A 39 1.55 -7.67 -1.51
C GLY A 39 3.06 -7.62 -1.62
N ALA A 40 3.76 -8.77 -1.52
CA ALA A 40 5.20 -8.79 -1.74
C ALA A 40 5.53 -8.61 -3.23
N MET A 41 4.68 -9.12 -4.14
CA MET A 41 4.81 -8.90 -5.58
C MET A 41 4.52 -7.44 -5.97
N ALA A 42 3.47 -6.83 -5.40
CA ALA A 42 3.15 -5.42 -5.62
C ALA A 42 4.28 -4.50 -5.16
N PHE A 43 4.73 -4.68 -3.91
CA PHE A 43 5.80 -3.88 -3.33
C PHE A 43 7.12 -4.04 -4.10
N ARG A 44 7.48 -5.27 -4.50
CA ARG A 44 8.68 -5.52 -5.31
C ARG A 44 8.63 -4.78 -6.64
N ARG A 45 7.51 -4.89 -7.36
CA ARG A 45 7.36 -4.21 -8.66
C ARG A 45 7.49 -2.70 -8.47
N PHE A 46 6.83 -2.14 -7.46
CA PHE A 46 6.94 -0.73 -7.12
C PHE A 46 8.39 -0.30 -6.88
N THR A 47 9.13 -1.03 -6.04
CA THR A 47 10.55 -0.72 -5.82
C THR A 47 11.40 -0.87 -7.08
N ASP A 48 11.14 -1.89 -7.90
CA ASP A 48 11.90 -2.09 -9.15
C ASP A 48 11.67 -0.93 -10.13
N THR A 49 10.44 -0.40 -10.19
CA THR A 49 10.10 0.74 -11.07
C THR A 49 10.68 2.08 -10.60
N ILE A 50 10.76 2.31 -9.28
CA ILE A 50 11.48 3.45 -8.72
C ILE A 50 12.96 3.38 -9.13
N LYS A 51 13.57 2.20 -9.02
CA LYS A 51 14.96 1.98 -9.44
C LYS A 51 15.18 2.24 -10.92
N ALA A 52 14.27 1.73 -11.76
CA ALA A 52 14.33 1.88 -13.21
C ALA A 52 14.28 3.36 -13.63
N ASN A 53 13.57 4.19 -12.86
CA ASN A 53 13.52 5.64 -13.05
C ASN A 53 14.70 6.40 -12.44
N GLY A 54 15.74 5.70 -11.96
CA GLY A 54 16.95 6.31 -11.40
C GLY A 54 16.84 6.69 -9.93
N GLY A 55 15.78 6.28 -9.23
CA GLY A 55 15.62 6.51 -7.79
C GLY A 55 16.62 5.70 -6.94
N ASP A 56 17.10 6.32 -5.87
CA ASP A 56 18.03 5.71 -4.91
C ASP A 56 17.33 5.25 -3.62
N ASP A 57 18.14 4.90 -2.60
CA ASP A 57 17.64 4.46 -1.31
C ASP A 57 16.76 5.51 -0.60
N GLU A 58 17.02 6.79 -0.84
CA GLU A 58 16.21 7.87 -0.30
C GLU A 58 14.86 7.95 -1.01
N ALA A 59 14.83 7.79 -2.34
CA ALA A 59 13.57 7.72 -3.08
C ALA A 59 12.64 6.62 -2.55
N TYR A 60 13.16 5.42 -2.23
CA TYR A 60 12.33 4.37 -1.64
C TYR A 60 11.78 4.76 -0.27
N ARG A 61 12.64 5.30 0.60
CA ARG A 61 12.22 5.70 1.96
C ARG A 61 11.13 6.76 1.88
N GLN A 62 11.35 7.79 1.08
CA GLN A 62 10.43 8.90 0.94
C GLN A 62 9.12 8.45 0.30
N ALA A 63 9.17 7.62 -0.74
CA ALA A 63 7.98 7.07 -1.39
C ALA A 63 7.10 6.27 -0.41
N VAL A 64 7.70 5.45 0.47
CA VAL A 64 6.95 4.69 1.49
C VAL A 64 6.32 5.61 2.54
N ILE A 65 7.03 6.66 2.96
CA ILE A 65 6.52 7.66 3.91
C ILE A 65 5.33 8.38 3.28
N THR A 66 5.53 8.96 2.09
CA THR A 66 4.52 9.69 1.33
C THR A 66 3.30 8.83 1.03
N GLU A 67 3.50 7.60 0.56
CA GLU A 67 2.42 6.63 0.34
C GLU A 67 1.58 6.47 1.63
N THR A 68 2.24 6.29 2.77
CA THR A 68 1.56 6.04 4.03
C THR A 68 0.79 7.26 4.53
N GLU A 69 1.41 8.43 4.48
CA GLU A 69 0.81 9.69 4.90
C GLU A 69 -0.39 10.05 4.03
N GLU A 70 -0.29 9.87 2.72
CA GLU A 70 -1.37 10.23 1.80
C GLU A 70 -2.52 9.22 1.88
N LEU A 71 -2.25 7.91 1.94
CA LEU A 71 -3.29 6.88 2.02
C LEU A 71 -4.00 6.88 3.38
N PHE A 72 -3.27 7.04 4.49
CA PHE A 72 -3.78 6.79 5.84
C PHE A 72 -3.75 8.02 6.74
N ASP A 73 -3.34 9.19 6.25
CA ASP A 73 -3.40 10.44 7.03
C ASP A 73 -2.64 10.36 8.37
N CYS A 74 -1.58 9.55 8.42
CA CYS A 74 -0.76 9.32 9.60
C CYS A 74 0.65 8.84 9.23
N GLU A 75 1.58 8.94 10.18
CA GLU A 75 2.95 8.44 10.00
C GLU A 75 2.99 6.90 9.99
N VAL A 76 4.01 6.34 9.34
CA VAL A 76 4.25 4.87 9.29
C VAL A 76 4.22 4.25 10.68
N ARG A 77 4.91 4.85 11.66
CA ARG A 77 4.95 4.32 13.03
C ARG A 77 3.57 4.35 13.70
N GLU A 78 2.81 5.40 13.43
CA GLU A 78 1.47 5.54 13.95
C GLU A 78 0.51 4.50 13.36
N LEU A 79 0.60 4.25 12.05
CA LEU A 79 -0.18 3.20 11.39
C LEU A 79 0.00 1.84 12.08
N TYR A 80 1.24 1.40 12.28
CA TYR A 80 1.54 0.14 12.97
C TYR A 80 1.02 0.13 14.41
N ARG A 81 1.17 1.24 15.14
CA ARG A 81 0.68 1.39 16.51
C ARG A 81 -0.85 1.30 16.59
N LEU A 82 -1.57 2.00 15.70
CA LEU A 82 -3.03 2.04 15.68
C LEU A 82 -3.63 0.68 15.30
N THR A 83 -3.02 0.01 14.34
CA THR A 83 -3.48 -1.27 13.81
C THR A 83 -3.06 -2.48 14.64
N GLY A 84 -2.02 -2.34 15.47
CA GLY A 84 -1.41 -3.46 16.19
C GLY A 84 -0.46 -4.29 15.33
N GLY A 85 -0.13 -3.83 14.12
CA GLY A 85 0.85 -4.48 13.26
C GLY A 85 2.27 -4.40 13.82
N LYS A 86 3.13 -5.35 13.42
CA LYS A 86 4.55 -5.35 13.76
C LYS A 86 5.30 -4.38 12.83
N PRO A 87 6.11 -3.44 13.36
CA PRO A 87 6.86 -2.50 12.53
C PRO A 87 7.65 -3.18 11.42
N ASN A 88 7.64 -2.57 10.23
CA ASN A 88 8.29 -3.07 9.01
C ASN A 88 7.79 -4.42 8.50
N LYS A 89 6.68 -4.95 9.04
CA LYS A 89 6.07 -6.21 8.58
C LYS A 89 4.68 -5.92 8.02
N ARG A 90 4.60 -5.47 6.76
CA ARG A 90 3.34 -5.14 6.07
C ARG A 90 2.30 -6.27 6.13
N HIS A 91 2.72 -7.53 6.04
CA HIS A 91 1.84 -8.71 6.16
C HIS A 91 1.16 -8.88 7.53
N THR A 92 1.57 -8.12 8.55
CA THR A 92 0.96 -8.11 9.89
C THR A 92 -0.04 -6.97 10.08
N LEU A 93 -0.16 -6.09 9.09
CA LEU A 93 -1.21 -5.06 9.08
C LEU A 93 -2.56 -5.72 8.78
N PRO A 94 -3.68 -5.05 9.10
CA PRO A 94 -5.01 -5.48 8.69
C PRO A 94 -5.12 -5.66 7.17
N HIS A 95 -6.03 -6.53 6.74
CA HIS A 95 -6.15 -6.90 5.33
C HIS A 95 -6.51 -5.70 4.44
N GLU A 96 -7.37 -4.81 4.92
CA GLU A 96 -7.79 -3.59 4.23
C GLU A 96 -6.62 -2.63 4.02
N VAL A 97 -5.74 -2.53 5.02
CA VAL A 97 -4.51 -1.72 4.96
C VAL A 97 -3.53 -2.33 3.97
N GLN A 98 -3.35 -3.65 3.99
CA GLN A 98 -2.53 -4.36 3.01
C GLN A 98 -3.05 -4.15 1.58
N GLN A 99 -4.36 -4.24 1.37
CA GLN A 99 -4.98 -4.01 0.07
C GLN A 99 -4.80 -2.57 -0.43
N ALA A 100 -4.96 -1.58 0.46
CA ALA A 100 -4.74 -0.18 0.09
C ALA A 100 -3.31 0.06 -0.41
N TYR A 101 -2.30 -0.49 0.30
CA TYR A 101 -0.91 -0.49 -0.16
C TYR A 101 -0.77 -1.17 -1.52
N MET A 102 -1.28 -2.40 -1.67
CA MET A 102 -1.17 -3.17 -2.92
C MET A 102 -1.72 -2.43 -4.13
N VAL A 103 -2.90 -1.80 -3.98
CA VAL A 103 -3.53 -1.04 -5.06
C VAL A 103 -2.68 0.17 -5.41
N ASN A 104 -2.24 0.94 -4.41
CA ASN A 104 -1.44 2.14 -4.64
C ASN A 104 -0.08 1.83 -5.27
N GLU A 105 0.65 0.84 -4.74
CA GLU A 105 1.93 0.38 -5.27
C GLU A 105 1.80 -0.06 -6.72
N THR A 106 0.71 -0.76 -7.05
CA THR A 106 0.45 -1.22 -8.42
C THR A 106 0.23 -0.03 -9.36
N LEU A 107 -0.61 0.94 -8.97
CA LEU A 107 -0.89 2.12 -9.79
C LEU A 107 0.35 3.02 -9.93
N SER A 108 1.09 3.22 -8.85
CA SER A 108 2.33 3.98 -8.84
C SER A 108 3.38 3.33 -9.73
N ALA A 109 3.52 2.00 -9.68
CA ALA A 109 4.43 1.26 -10.56
C ALA A 109 4.06 1.45 -12.03
N TYR A 110 2.78 1.33 -12.40
CA TYR A 110 2.33 1.54 -13.78
C TYR A 110 2.63 2.97 -14.28
N GLU A 111 2.41 3.97 -13.43
CA GLU A 111 2.67 5.36 -13.82
C GLU A 111 4.17 5.64 -13.95
N LEU A 112 5.00 5.13 -13.05
CA LEU A 112 6.45 5.22 -13.14
C LEU A 112 7.01 4.48 -14.36
N GLU A 113 6.45 3.32 -14.72
CA GLU A 113 6.80 2.62 -15.97
C GLU A 113 6.43 3.46 -17.20
N ARG A 114 5.27 4.12 -17.20
CA ARG A 114 4.84 5.01 -18.28
C ARG A 114 5.77 6.21 -18.45
N MET A 115 6.38 6.65 -17.36
CA MET A 115 7.29 7.79 -17.30
C MET A 115 8.78 7.41 -17.43
N GLU A 116 9.09 6.13 -17.64
CA GLU A 116 10.47 5.67 -17.79
C GLU A 116 11.18 6.43 -18.92
N GLY A 117 12.37 6.94 -18.62
CA GLY A 117 13.15 7.79 -19.53
C GLY A 117 12.68 9.25 -19.66
N THR A 118 11.59 9.63 -18.98
CA THR A 118 11.10 11.02 -18.90
C THR A 118 11.38 11.68 -17.55
N ILE A 119 11.48 10.89 -16.48
CA ILE A 119 11.94 11.36 -15.17
C ILE A 119 13.44 11.68 -15.28
N GLY A 120 13.81 12.90 -14.91
CA GLY A 120 15.18 13.39 -15.00
C GLY A 120 15.38 14.68 -14.22
N GLY A 121 16.62 14.98 -13.88
CA GLY A 121 16.99 16.19 -13.14
C GLY A 121 18.49 16.45 -13.25
N GLU A 122 18.90 17.66 -12.89
CA GLU A 122 20.31 18.05 -12.79
C GLU A 122 20.99 17.41 -11.58
N SER A 123 20.19 16.91 -10.62
CA SER A 123 20.68 16.22 -9.41
C SER A 123 19.85 14.98 -9.08
N GLN A 124 20.43 14.08 -8.27
CA GLN A 124 19.73 12.90 -7.73
C GLN A 124 18.50 13.30 -6.90
N GLN A 125 18.57 14.43 -6.19
CA GLN A 125 17.45 14.93 -5.39
C GLN A 125 16.25 15.28 -6.28
N GLU A 126 16.47 15.93 -7.42
CA GLU A 126 15.38 16.28 -8.35
C GLU A 126 14.72 15.04 -8.96
N VAL A 127 15.51 14.02 -9.28
CA VAL A 127 14.98 12.72 -9.74
C VAL A 127 14.12 12.08 -8.65
N ASN A 128 14.61 12.04 -7.41
CA ASN A 128 13.88 11.50 -6.27
C ASN A 128 12.59 12.28 -5.98
N ASP A 129 12.63 13.61 -6.08
CA ASP A 129 11.47 14.50 -5.85
C ASP A 129 10.39 14.28 -6.91
N GLN A 130 10.76 14.07 -8.18
CA GLN A 130 9.81 13.75 -9.24
C GLN A 130 9.16 12.38 -9.03
N ILE A 131 9.93 11.37 -8.60
CA ILE A 131 9.39 10.07 -8.24
C ILE A 131 8.41 10.20 -7.07
N ASP A 132 8.77 10.93 -6.01
CA ASP A 132 7.89 11.17 -4.87
C ASP A 132 6.61 11.90 -5.30
N ALA A 133 6.70 12.89 -6.19
CA ALA A 133 5.54 13.61 -6.69
C ALA A 133 4.55 12.68 -7.42
N VAL A 134 5.04 11.73 -8.21
CA VAL A 134 4.20 10.71 -8.86
C VAL A 134 3.52 9.83 -7.81
N VAL A 135 4.29 9.30 -6.85
CA VAL A 135 3.76 8.46 -5.77
C VAL A 135 2.71 9.21 -4.95
N ARG A 136 2.96 10.48 -4.63
CA ARG A 136 2.05 11.35 -3.90
C ARG A 136 0.74 11.53 -4.64
N GLU A 137 0.79 11.83 -5.93
CA GLU A 137 -0.42 12.02 -6.72
C GLU A 137 -1.22 10.71 -6.82
N GLN A 138 -0.57 9.58 -7.11
CA GLN A 138 -1.24 8.28 -7.15
C GLN A 138 -1.84 7.89 -5.79
N SER A 139 -1.16 8.22 -4.69
CA SER A 139 -1.66 7.97 -3.33
C SER A 139 -2.89 8.81 -3.02
N LYS A 140 -2.91 10.09 -3.42
CA LYS A 140 -4.10 10.95 -3.29
C LYS A 140 -5.27 10.44 -4.11
N GLN A 141 -5.02 9.97 -5.33
CA GLN A 141 -6.07 9.39 -6.19
C GLN A 141 -6.59 8.08 -5.60
N THR A 142 -5.70 7.19 -5.14
CA THR A 142 -6.04 5.93 -4.49
C THR A 142 -6.86 6.17 -3.23
N ARG A 143 -6.46 7.16 -2.40
CA ARG A 143 -7.16 7.53 -1.17
C ARG A 143 -8.64 7.75 -1.41
N LYS A 144 -9.05 8.41 -2.51
CA LYS A 144 -10.47 8.71 -2.82
C LYS A 144 -11.38 7.49 -2.87
N TRP A 145 -10.82 6.30 -3.12
CA TRP A 145 -11.56 5.05 -3.21
C TRP A 145 -11.64 4.28 -1.90
N LEU A 146 -10.88 4.71 -0.89
CA LEU A 146 -10.78 4.02 0.39
C LEU A 146 -11.95 4.41 1.32
N PRO A 147 -12.38 3.52 2.21
CA PRO A 147 -13.54 3.79 3.08
C PRO A 147 -13.29 4.93 4.08
N TRP A 148 -12.02 5.25 4.37
CA TRP A 148 -11.59 6.37 5.22
C TRP A 148 -11.20 7.64 4.43
N ALA A 149 -11.64 7.75 3.18
CA ALA A 149 -11.48 8.97 2.39
C ALA A 149 -12.52 10.05 2.69
N LYS A 150 -13.59 9.67 3.41
CA LYS A 150 -14.80 10.46 3.62
C LYS A 150 -14.78 11.18 4.96
#